data_AF-Q4WTD0-F1
#
_entry.id   AF-Q4WTD0-F1
#
_cell.length_a   1.000
_cell.length_b   1.000
_cell.length_c   1.000
_cell.angle_alpha   90.00
_cell.angle_beta   90.00
_cell.angle_gamma   90.00
#
_symmetry.space_group_name_H-M   'P 1'
#
loop_
_entity.id
_entity.type
_entity.pdbx_description
1 polymer ?
#
loop_
_entity_poly.entity_id
_entity_poly.type
_entity_poly.pdbx_seq_one_letter_code
_entity_poly.pdbx_strand_id
1 'polypeptide(L)'
;MRPALSRIPLRLVFSYILDWIFIVIVAVIGFGFHKVQPNHRPFSLTDPSISFPYTEHETVSTAVLMVVALIAPAVIIVITALLIPMSTKDQNVPRSSLWRYKLWEWNAGWMGLAVACAWAWMATEGLKDLYGRPRPDMLARCNPDLSNIATYAVGGLGENLAGAPTMVTWKICQNKSKVLANDGFASFPSGHSSFSFAGLTYLTLWLCSKLSIAFPYLGHSLLNQNPIGPINGSIRKRGAAPPVYMLVVAFVPIAVASFIGASRWFDYRHHAFDILFGSIMGAIFAWIGFRMYHLPITRGEGWSWAARSRRHAFFKSPRFPSEADERRPIDTHDTQKTTRQDIDVERAAENLV
;
A
#
# COMPACT_ATOMS: atom_id res chain seq x y z
N MET A 1 16.96 -24.89 34.89
CA MET A 1 16.74 -23.82 33.89
C MET A 1 15.45 -23.09 34.26
N ARG A 2 15.52 -21.78 34.53
CA ARG A 2 14.38 -21.00 35.02
C ARG A 2 13.28 -20.96 33.95
N PRO A 3 12.00 -21.17 34.28
CA PRO A 3 10.92 -20.96 33.35
C PRO A 3 10.76 -19.45 33.16
N ALA A 4 11.42 -18.88 32.15
CA ALA A 4 11.16 -17.52 31.68
C ALA A 4 9.81 -17.45 30.93
N LEU A 5 8.76 -18.03 31.52
CA LEU A 5 7.39 -17.86 31.08
C LEU A 5 6.76 -16.79 31.98
N SER A 6 6.35 -15.67 31.39
CA SER A 6 4.89 -15.46 31.19
C SER A 6 4.48 -13.99 31.00
N ARG A 7 5.28 -13.00 31.40
CA ARG A 7 4.84 -11.59 31.39
C ARG A 7 5.52 -10.81 30.28
N ILE A 8 4.71 -10.26 29.37
CA ILE A 8 5.15 -9.26 28.40
C ILE A 8 5.63 -8.05 29.19
N PRO A 9 6.86 -7.55 29.00
CA PRO A 9 7.35 -6.43 29.78
C PRO A 9 6.49 -5.19 29.53
N LEU A 10 6.07 -4.51 30.59
CA LEU A 10 5.21 -3.31 30.50
C LEU A 10 5.83 -2.24 29.60
N ARG A 11 7.16 -2.11 29.61
CA ARG A 11 7.92 -1.21 28.72
C ARG A 11 7.64 -1.47 27.24
N LEU A 12 7.53 -2.74 26.83
CA LEU A 12 7.25 -3.11 25.44
C LEU A 12 5.80 -2.78 25.05
N VAL A 13 4.84 -3.09 25.94
CA VAL A 13 3.43 -2.74 25.72
C VAL A 13 3.27 -1.22 25.60
N PHE A 14 3.91 -0.47 26.50
CA PHE A 14 3.92 0.98 26.49
C PHE A 14 4.49 1.55 25.19
N SER A 15 5.57 0.97 24.66
CA SER A 15 6.13 1.37 23.35
C SER A 15 5.10 1.28 22.21
N TYR A 16 4.33 0.19 22.14
CA TYR A 16 3.29 0.04 21.12
C TYR A 16 2.08 0.96 21.33
N ILE A 17 1.75 1.26 22.59
CA ILE A 17 0.71 2.25 22.90
C ILE A 17 1.13 3.63 22.40
N LEU A 18 2.39 4.02 22.58
CA LEU A 18 2.92 5.28 22.05
C LEU A 18 2.81 5.34 20.52
N ASP A 19 3.16 4.27 19.80
CA ASP A 19 2.98 4.21 18.34
C ASP A 19 1.53 4.50 17.93
N TRP A 20 0.55 3.84 18.57
CA TRP A 20 -0.87 4.09 18.32
C TRP A 20 -1.29 5.52 18.64
N ILE A 21 -0.79 6.11 19.74
CA ILE A 21 -1.05 7.51 20.07
C ILE A 21 -0.55 8.43 18.96
N PHE A 22 0.67 8.25 18.46
CA PHE A 22 1.21 9.08 17.39
C PHE A 22 0.46 8.89 16.06
N ILE A 23 0.04 7.66 15.75
CA ILE A 23 -0.81 7.38 14.58
C ILE A 23 -2.14 8.14 14.68
N VAL A 24 -2.78 8.12 15.86
CA VAL A 24 -4.02 8.86 16.10
C VAL A 24 -3.79 10.36 16.02
N ILE A 25 -2.69 10.88 16.56
CA ILE A 25 -2.33 12.31 16.45
C ILE A 25 -2.22 12.72 14.98
N VAL A 26 -1.52 11.94 14.14
CA VAL A 26 -1.42 12.19 12.69
C VAL A 26 -2.79 12.21 12.02
N ALA A 27 -3.67 11.26 12.35
CA ALA A 27 -5.04 11.24 11.83
C ALA A 27 -5.87 12.46 12.28
N VAL A 28 -5.71 12.91 13.53
CA VAL A 28 -6.36 14.11 14.07
C VAL A 28 -5.87 15.38 13.36
N ILE A 29 -4.56 15.48 13.08
CA ILE A 29 -4.01 16.57 12.28
C ILE A 29 -4.63 16.58 10.87
N GLY A 30 -4.73 15.41 10.23
CA GLY A 30 -5.40 15.27 8.93
C GLY A 30 -6.87 15.69 8.97
N PHE A 31 -7.60 15.35 10.04
CA PHE A 31 -8.96 15.85 10.25
C PHE A 31 -9.00 17.38 10.42
N GLY A 32 -8.00 17.96 11.08
CA GLY A 32 -7.82 19.40 11.20
C GLY A 32 -7.70 20.08 9.83
N PHE A 33 -6.81 19.57 8.96
CA PHE A 33 -6.66 20.08 7.58
C PHE A 33 -7.95 19.96 6.78
N HIS A 34 -8.66 18.83 6.85
CA HIS A 34 -9.96 18.68 6.17
C HIS A 34 -11.03 19.74 6.56
N LYS A 35 -10.86 20.45 7.68
CA LYS A 35 -11.76 21.54 8.10
C LYS A 35 -11.31 22.93 7.63
N VAL A 36 -10.08 23.07 7.18
CA VAL A 36 -9.52 24.32 6.66
C VAL A 36 -10.08 24.57 5.26
N GLN A 37 -10.26 25.84 4.91
CA GLN A 37 -10.64 26.21 3.54
C GLN A 37 -9.38 26.24 2.68
N PRO A 38 -9.40 25.59 1.50
CA PRO A 38 -8.23 25.58 0.65
C PRO A 38 -7.96 26.96 0.06
N ASN A 39 -6.70 27.16 -0.33
CA ASN A 39 -6.32 28.31 -1.12
C ASN A 39 -7.17 28.38 -2.41
N HIS A 40 -7.47 29.58 -2.90
CA HIS A 40 -8.26 29.77 -4.12
C HIS A 40 -7.37 30.33 -5.21
N ARG A 41 -6.72 29.44 -5.96
CA ARG A 41 -5.85 29.84 -7.07
C ARG A 41 -6.68 30.52 -8.18
N PRO A 42 -6.23 31.67 -8.72
CA PRO A 42 -6.85 32.26 -9.90
C PRO A 42 -6.89 31.28 -11.07
N PHE A 43 -7.96 31.35 -11.87
CA PHE A 43 -8.19 30.48 -13.02
C PHE A 43 -8.70 31.29 -14.21
N SER A 44 -8.65 30.74 -15.41
CA SER A 44 -9.21 31.39 -16.59
C SER A 44 -10.57 30.78 -16.96
N LEU A 45 -11.50 31.62 -17.41
CA LEU A 45 -12.81 31.15 -17.90
C LEU A 45 -12.74 30.40 -19.22
N THR A 46 -11.64 30.56 -19.97
CA THR A 46 -11.41 29.90 -21.26
C THR A 46 -10.55 28.64 -21.14
N ASP A 47 -10.23 28.19 -19.93
CA ASP A 47 -9.41 27.01 -19.71
C ASP A 47 -10.24 25.72 -19.93
N PRO A 48 -9.93 24.91 -20.96
CA PRO A 48 -10.67 23.70 -21.24
C PRO A 48 -10.47 22.59 -20.21
N SER A 49 -9.43 22.68 -19.36
CA SER A 49 -9.16 21.66 -18.34
C SER A 49 -10.14 21.71 -17.16
N ILE A 50 -10.85 22.84 -16.97
CA ILE A 50 -11.77 23.09 -15.85
C ILE A 50 -13.23 23.34 -16.29
N SER A 51 -13.54 23.06 -17.55
CA SER A 51 -14.84 23.31 -18.19
C SER A 51 -15.71 22.06 -18.34
N PHE A 52 -15.36 20.96 -17.66
CA PHE A 52 -16.15 19.72 -17.71
C PHE A 52 -17.47 19.84 -16.92
N PRO A 53 -18.49 19.03 -17.25
CA PRO A 53 -19.76 19.04 -16.54
C PRO A 53 -19.61 18.57 -15.10
N TYR A 54 -20.49 19.07 -14.22
CA TYR A 54 -20.54 18.63 -12.82
C TYR A 54 -21.21 17.26 -12.70
N THR A 55 -20.45 16.29 -12.17
CA THR A 55 -20.95 14.94 -11.90
C THR A 55 -21.51 14.87 -10.47
N GLU A 56 -22.83 14.82 -10.33
CA GLU A 56 -23.52 14.79 -9.02
C GLU A 56 -23.18 13.53 -8.21
N HIS A 57 -23.18 12.38 -8.88
CA HIS A 57 -22.90 11.08 -8.26
C HIS A 57 -21.51 10.61 -8.63
N GLU A 58 -20.64 10.48 -7.64
CA GLU A 58 -19.33 9.90 -7.80
C GLU A 58 -19.44 8.36 -7.89
N THR A 59 -18.69 7.75 -8.81
CA THR A 59 -18.78 6.31 -9.08
C THR A 59 -18.28 5.47 -7.90
N VAL A 60 -17.19 5.92 -7.28
CA VAL A 60 -16.73 5.41 -5.99
C VAL A 60 -17.02 6.48 -4.95
N SER A 61 -17.88 6.16 -3.99
CA SER A 61 -18.15 7.06 -2.87
C SER A 61 -17.06 7.00 -1.81
N THR A 62 -16.94 8.07 -1.04
CA THR A 62 -16.00 8.10 0.10
C THR A 62 -16.27 6.95 1.09
N ALA A 63 -17.52 6.56 1.31
CA ALA A 63 -17.86 5.42 2.16
C ALA A 63 -17.35 4.09 1.59
N VAL A 64 -17.53 3.87 0.28
CA VAL A 64 -17.01 2.68 -0.41
C VAL A 64 -15.49 2.64 -0.35
N LEU A 65 -14.82 3.78 -0.53
CA LEU A 65 -13.37 3.90 -0.36
C LEU A 65 -12.92 3.45 1.03
N MET A 66 -13.57 3.92 2.11
CA MET A 66 -13.22 3.51 3.47
C MET A 66 -13.39 2.01 3.70
N VAL A 67 -14.48 1.43 3.18
CA VAL A 67 -14.72 -0.01 3.27
C VAL A 67 -13.64 -0.79 2.53
N VAL A 68 -13.35 -0.42 1.27
CA VAL A 68 -12.46 -1.18 0.39
C VAL A 68 -10.98 -0.98 0.73
N ALA A 69 -10.56 0.23 1.11
CA ALA A 69 -9.15 0.57 1.32
C ALA A 69 -8.70 0.55 2.79
N LEU A 70 -9.62 0.50 3.76
CA LEU A 70 -9.25 0.41 5.18
C LEU A 70 -9.86 -0.82 5.85
N ILE A 71 -11.18 -0.97 5.82
CA ILE A 71 -11.86 -2.03 6.58
C ILE A 71 -11.56 -3.42 6.00
N ALA A 72 -11.70 -3.60 4.69
CA ALA A 72 -11.41 -4.87 4.03
C ALA A 72 -9.95 -5.30 4.22
N PRO A 73 -8.92 -4.43 4.01
CA PRO A 73 -7.54 -4.74 4.38
C PRO A 73 -7.36 -5.13 5.83
N ALA A 74 -7.95 -4.40 6.78
CA ALA A 74 -7.85 -4.71 8.21
C ALA A 74 -8.41 -6.11 8.54
N VAL A 75 -9.53 -6.48 7.92
CA VAL A 75 -10.15 -7.81 8.06
C VAL A 75 -9.29 -8.89 7.41
N ILE A 76 -8.79 -8.67 6.20
CA ILE A 76 -7.94 -9.63 5.49
C ILE A 76 -6.63 -9.87 6.26
N ILE A 77 -6.05 -8.83 6.88
CA ILE A 77 -4.86 -8.95 7.75
C ILE A 77 -5.15 -9.89 8.93
N VAL A 78 -6.30 -9.73 9.61
CA VAL A 78 -6.70 -10.60 10.71
C VAL A 78 -6.87 -12.04 10.22
N ILE A 79 -7.62 -12.23 9.13
CA ILE A 79 -7.89 -13.55 8.55
C ILE A 79 -6.58 -14.24 8.17
N THR A 80 -5.68 -13.56 7.46
CA THR A 80 -4.39 -14.14 7.02
C THR A 80 -3.45 -14.42 8.19
N ALA A 81 -3.42 -13.57 9.23
CA ALA A 81 -2.67 -13.81 10.45
C ALA A 81 -3.17 -15.07 11.21
N LEU A 82 -4.47 -15.31 11.20
CA LEU A 82 -5.08 -16.48 11.84
C LEU A 82 -4.93 -17.76 11.01
N LEU A 83 -5.23 -17.71 9.72
CA LEU A 83 -5.31 -18.89 8.85
C LEU A 83 -3.96 -19.45 8.43
N ILE A 84 -2.93 -18.61 8.25
CA ILE A 84 -1.65 -19.10 7.74
C ILE A 84 -0.94 -19.91 8.83
N PRO A 85 -0.69 -21.22 8.59
CA PRO A 85 -0.04 -22.07 9.57
C PRO A 85 1.44 -21.73 9.61
N MET A 86 1.93 -21.45 10.81
CA MET A 86 3.35 -21.24 11.07
C MET A 86 4.03 -22.60 11.17
N SER A 87 5.10 -22.79 10.41
CA SER A 87 5.93 -23.99 10.55
C SER A 87 6.97 -23.73 11.64
N THR A 88 6.97 -24.55 12.69
CA THR A 88 8.08 -24.63 13.65
C THR A 88 8.97 -25.81 13.29
N LYS A 89 10.30 -25.67 13.43
CA LYS A 89 11.19 -26.83 13.40
C LYS A 89 11.19 -27.55 14.74
N ASP A 90 10.99 -26.80 15.82
CA ASP A 90 10.90 -27.33 17.17
C ASP A 90 9.47 -27.85 17.44
N GLN A 91 9.36 -29.15 17.77
CA GLN A 91 8.07 -29.78 18.09
C GLN A 91 7.56 -29.37 19.49
N ASN A 92 8.38 -28.71 20.30
CA ASN A 92 8.08 -28.39 21.69
C ASN A 92 7.57 -26.96 21.94
N VAL A 93 7.18 -26.22 20.90
CA VAL A 93 6.64 -24.85 21.08
C VAL A 93 5.23 -24.89 21.68
N PRO A 94 4.99 -24.29 22.86
CA PRO A 94 3.66 -24.31 23.47
C PRO A 94 2.65 -23.50 22.65
N ARG A 95 1.39 -23.98 22.57
CA ARG A 95 0.29 -23.32 21.82
C ARG A 95 0.08 -21.86 22.22
N SER A 96 0.31 -21.50 23.48
CA SER A 96 0.19 -20.12 23.97
C SER A 96 1.19 -19.16 23.33
N SER A 97 2.41 -19.62 23.03
CA SER A 97 3.43 -18.82 22.33
C SER A 97 3.04 -18.56 20.87
N LEU A 98 2.43 -19.54 20.20
CA LEU A 98 1.91 -19.38 18.83
C LEU A 98 0.81 -18.32 18.76
N TRP A 99 -0.13 -18.33 19.71
CA TRP A 99 -1.19 -17.33 19.78
C TRP A 99 -0.67 -15.93 20.07
N ARG A 100 0.30 -15.80 20.99
CA ARG A 100 0.96 -14.51 21.27
C ARG A 100 1.64 -13.94 20.02
N TYR A 101 2.30 -14.78 19.23
CA TYR A 101 2.88 -14.37 17.96
C TYR A 101 1.81 -13.94 16.95
N LYS A 102 0.73 -14.70 16.79
CA LYS A 102 -0.38 -14.34 15.90
C LYS A 102 -1.03 -13.01 16.29
N LEU A 103 -1.20 -12.75 17.59
CA LEU A 103 -1.70 -11.46 18.09
C LEU A 103 -0.72 -10.31 17.82
N TRP A 104 0.58 -10.55 18.00
CA TRP A 104 1.61 -9.57 17.71
C TRP A 104 1.68 -9.23 16.21
N GLU A 105 1.65 -10.24 15.35
CA GLU A 105 1.58 -10.09 13.89
C GLU A 105 0.35 -9.30 13.46
N TRP A 106 -0.80 -9.61 14.04
CA TRP A 106 -2.03 -8.86 13.78
C TRP A 106 -1.86 -7.39 14.16
N ASN A 107 -1.38 -7.09 15.38
CA ASN A 107 -1.11 -5.72 15.82
C ASN A 107 -0.11 -5.01 14.89
N ALA A 108 0.98 -5.66 14.51
CA ALA A 108 1.97 -5.14 13.56
C ALA A 108 1.36 -4.83 12.18
N GLY A 109 0.48 -5.70 11.69
CA GLY A 109 -0.27 -5.49 10.45
C GLY A 109 -1.20 -4.29 10.51
N TRP A 110 -1.93 -4.14 11.62
CA TRP A 110 -2.85 -3.01 11.82
C TRP A 110 -2.11 -1.69 12.00
N MET A 111 -1.02 -1.66 12.76
CA MET A 111 -0.20 -0.44 12.91
C MET A 111 0.38 0.01 11.58
N GLY A 112 0.93 -0.92 10.77
CA GLY A 112 1.47 -0.55 9.46
C GLY A 112 0.40 -0.04 8.49
N LEU A 113 -0.79 -0.66 8.48
CA LEU A 113 -1.93 -0.17 7.70
C LEU A 113 -2.38 1.21 8.16
N ALA A 114 -2.47 1.41 9.49
CA ALA A 114 -2.90 2.67 10.08
C ALA A 114 -1.90 3.80 9.81
N VAL A 115 -0.58 3.53 9.91
CA VAL A 115 0.47 4.48 9.49
C VAL A 115 0.28 4.84 8.02
N ALA A 116 0.15 3.87 7.12
CA ALA A 116 -0.01 4.12 5.69
C ALA A 116 -1.20 5.04 5.40
N CYS A 117 -2.38 4.69 5.92
CA CYS A 117 -3.61 5.43 5.68
C CYS A 117 -3.63 6.80 6.38
N ALA A 118 -3.19 6.90 7.63
CA ALA A 118 -3.21 8.16 8.39
C ALA A 118 -2.26 9.20 7.79
N TRP A 119 -1.04 8.79 7.42
CA TRP A 119 -0.07 9.69 6.78
C TRP A 119 -0.52 10.11 5.38
N ALA A 120 -1.05 9.18 4.59
CA ALA A 120 -1.58 9.51 3.26
C ALA A 120 -2.75 10.51 3.36
N TRP A 121 -3.66 10.31 4.32
CA TRP A 121 -4.78 11.22 4.53
C TRP A 121 -4.30 12.61 4.98
N MET A 122 -3.46 12.68 6.01
CA MET A 122 -2.90 13.94 6.51
C MET A 122 -2.18 14.72 5.39
N ALA A 123 -1.30 14.06 4.64
CA ALA A 123 -0.57 14.71 3.56
C ALA A 123 -1.50 15.18 2.45
N THR A 124 -2.52 14.40 2.09
CA THR A 124 -3.46 14.77 1.03
C THR A 124 -4.26 16.02 1.41
N GLU A 125 -4.82 16.06 2.61
CA GLU A 125 -5.62 17.21 3.05
C GLU A 125 -4.74 18.47 3.18
N GLY A 126 -3.56 18.36 3.80
CA GLY A 126 -2.65 19.50 3.90
C GLY A 126 -2.17 20.04 2.55
N LEU A 127 -1.94 19.16 1.56
CA LEU A 127 -1.54 19.60 0.22
C LEU A 127 -2.72 20.22 -0.55
N LYS A 128 -3.94 19.70 -0.40
CA LYS A 128 -5.14 20.33 -0.99
C LYS A 128 -5.29 21.77 -0.52
N ASP A 129 -5.13 21.98 0.79
CA ASP A 129 -5.27 23.31 1.39
C ASP A 129 -4.23 24.28 0.87
N LEU A 130 -2.99 23.81 0.70
CA LEU A 130 -1.86 24.63 0.24
C LEU A 130 -1.97 25.00 -1.25
N TYR A 131 -2.23 24.00 -2.11
CA TYR A 131 -2.20 24.20 -3.56
C TYR A 131 -3.46 24.86 -4.11
N GLY A 132 -4.63 24.54 -3.55
CA GLY A 132 -5.87 25.22 -3.96
C GLY A 132 -6.20 25.08 -5.44
N ARG A 133 -5.89 23.92 -6.04
CA ARG A 133 -6.03 23.71 -7.49
C ARG A 133 -7.50 23.48 -7.88
N PRO A 134 -8.05 24.24 -8.85
CA PRO A 134 -9.39 24.01 -9.38
C PRO A 134 -9.58 22.59 -9.93
N ARG A 135 -10.75 22.01 -9.70
CA ARG A 135 -11.16 20.72 -10.29
C ARG A 135 -11.53 20.85 -11.77
N PRO A 136 -11.52 19.74 -12.53
CA PRO A 136 -11.95 19.74 -13.92
C PRO A 136 -13.40 20.20 -14.14
N ASP A 137 -14.26 20.07 -13.13
CA ASP A 137 -15.67 20.48 -13.14
C ASP A 137 -15.91 21.85 -12.45
N MET A 138 -14.85 22.64 -12.21
CA MET A 138 -14.93 23.88 -11.45
C MET A 138 -15.88 24.91 -12.07
N LEU A 139 -15.82 25.15 -13.40
CA LEU A 139 -16.65 26.18 -14.04
C LEU A 139 -18.14 25.84 -13.99
N ALA A 140 -18.49 24.56 -14.16
CA ALA A 140 -19.85 24.08 -14.02
C ALA A 140 -20.42 24.30 -12.61
N ARG A 141 -19.59 24.12 -11.56
CA ARG A 141 -19.98 24.40 -10.18
C ARG A 141 -20.04 25.90 -9.87
N CYS A 142 -19.13 26.67 -10.47
CA CYS A 142 -18.93 28.09 -10.24
C CYS A 142 -20.13 28.93 -10.72
N ASN A 143 -20.63 28.61 -11.93
CA ASN A 143 -21.58 29.45 -12.67
C ASN A 143 -21.09 30.92 -12.70
N PRO A 144 -20.06 31.23 -13.50
CA PRO A 144 -19.38 32.53 -13.45
C PRO A 144 -20.29 33.68 -13.93
N ASP A 145 -20.20 34.83 -13.27
CA ASP A 145 -20.85 36.05 -13.75
C ASP A 145 -20.08 36.68 -14.93
N LEU A 146 -20.55 36.39 -16.14
CA LEU A 146 -19.95 36.87 -17.38
C LEU A 146 -20.13 38.39 -17.60
N SER A 147 -21.03 39.04 -16.86
CA SER A 147 -21.28 40.48 -17.00
C SER A 147 -20.19 41.34 -16.34
N ASN A 148 -19.50 40.81 -15.33
CA ASN A 148 -18.57 41.55 -14.47
C ASN A 148 -17.14 40.99 -14.49
N ILE A 149 -16.68 40.43 -15.63
CA ILE A 149 -15.35 39.81 -15.75
C ILE A 149 -14.23 40.78 -15.37
N ALA A 150 -14.30 42.03 -15.83
CA ALA A 150 -13.27 43.05 -15.59
C ALA A 150 -13.07 43.36 -14.09
N THR A 151 -14.11 43.26 -13.26
CA THR A 151 -14.03 43.52 -11.82
C THR A 151 -13.24 42.45 -11.06
N TYR A 152 -13.22 41.22 -11.60
CA TYR A 152 -12.59 40.07 -10.96
C TYR A 152 -11.29 39.62 -11.65
N ALA A 153 -10.87 40.34 -12.70
CA ALA A 153 -9.66 40.05 -13.45
C ALA A 153 -8.40 40.26 -12.60
N VAL A 154 -7.42 39.38 -12.78
CA VAL A 154 -6.11 39.41 -12.14
C VAL A 154 -5.02 39.01 -13.15
N GLY A 155 -3.77 39.41 -12.91
CA GLY A 155 -2.61 38.96 -13.70
C GLY A 155 -2.31 39.75 -14.98
N GLY A 156 -3.16 40.71 -15.38
CA GLY A 156 -2.88 41.79 -16.36
C GLY A 156 -2.58 41.39 -17.82
N LEU A 157 -2.09 40.19 -18.12
CA LEU A 157 -1.72 39.81 -19.49
C LEU A 157 -2.95 39.70 -20.40
N GLY A 158 -4.06 39.14 -19.91
CA GLY A 158 -5.33 39.05 -20.65
C GLY A 158 -5.98 40.40 -20.95
N GLU A 159 -5.59 41.46 -20.23
CA GLU A 159 -6.06 42.83 -20.49
C GLU A 159 -5.17 43.53 -21.53
N ASN A 160 -3.88 43.20 -21.56
CA ASN A 160 -2.89 43.86 -22.41
C ASN A 160 -2.71 43.20 -23.77
N LEU A 161 -3.05 41.93 -23.93
CA LEU A 161 -2.87 41.17 -25.16
C LEU A 161 -4.17 40.51 -25.61
N ALA A 162 -4.67 40.92 -26.77
CA ALA A 162 -5.85 40.33 -27.39
C ALA A 162 -5.64 38.81 -27.60
N GLY A 163 -6.55 38.01 -27.07
CA GLY A 163 -6.49 36.54 -27.14
C GLY A 163 -5.71 35.87 -26.01
N ALA A 164 -5.07 36.62 -25.11
CA ALA A 164 -4.49 36.05 -23.89
C ALA A 164 -5.58 35.73 -22.85
N PRO A 165 -5.48 34.62 -22.11
CA PRO A 165 -6.48 34.25 -21.11
C PRO A 165 -6.48 35.25 -19.95
N THR A 166 -7.65 35.84 -19.67
CA THR A 166 -7.87 36.62 -18.46
C THR A 166 -8.01 35.68 -17.28
N MET A 167 -7.17 35.87 -16.27
CA MET A 167 -7.28 35.14 -15.01
C MET A 167 -8.29 35.87 -14.12
N VAL A 168 -9.15 35.13 -13.43
CA VAL A 168 -10.16 35.67 -12.53
C VAL A 168 -10.05 35.04 -11.16
N THR A 169 -10.45 35.79 -10.14
CA THR A 169 -10.63 35.25 -8.79
C THR A 169 -11.92 34.44 -8.70
N TRP A 170 -11.95 33.46 -7.79
CA TRP A 170 -13.16 32.66 -7.47
C TRP A 170 -14.37 33.51 -7.05
N LYS A 171 -14.16 34.78 -6.68
CA LYS A 171 -15.23 35.72 -6.37
C LYS A 171 -16.19 35.99 -7.55
N ILE A 172 -15.80 35.66 -8.78
CA ILE A 172 -16.69 35.73 -9.96
C ILE A 172 -17.83 34.69 -9.96
N CYS A 173 -17.70 33.61 -9.19
CA CYS A 173 -18.70 32.54 -9.16
C CYS A 173 -20.01 33.04 -8.53
N GLN A 174 -21.14 32.87 -9.21
CA GLN A 174 -22.45 33.21 -8.62
C GLN A 174 -22.82 32.22 -7.51
N ASN A 175 -22.43 30.96 -7.65
CA ASN A 175 -22.59 29.97 -6.60
C ASN A 175 -21.58 30.24 -5.46
N LYS A 176 -22.07 30.59 -4.27
CA LYS A 176 -21.26 30.81 -3.06
C LYS A 176 -21.37 29.69 -2.02
N SER A 177 -21.79 28.50 -2.45
CA SER A 177 -21.92 27.35 -1.55
C SER A 177 -20.59 26.96 -0.90
N LYS A 178 -20.66 26.49 0.35
CA LYS A 178 -19.50 25.90 1.04
C LYS A 178 -18.92 24.71 0.28
N VAL A 179 -19.75 23.99 -0.47
CA VAL A 179 -19.35 22.88 -1.34
C VAL A 179 -18.42 23.37 -2.44
N LEU A 180 -18.74 24.48 -3.12
CA LEU A 180 -17.82 25.07 -4.10
C LEU A 180 -16.53 25.56 -3.43
N ALA A 181 -16.65 26.30 -2.34
CA ALA A 181 -15.52 26.93 -1.66
C ALA A 181 -14.49 25.90 -1.16
N ASN A 182 -14.96 24.74 -0.68
CA ASN A 182 -14.09 23.70 -0.10
C ASN A 182 -13.72 22.62 -1.11
N ASP A 183 -14.65 22.13 -1.93
CA ASP A 183 -14.39 21.01 -2.84
C ASP A 183 -13.93 21.46 -4.23
N GLY A 184 -14.34 22.64 -4.70
CA GLY A 184 -14.04 23.14 -6.05
C GLY A 184 -12.55 23.40 -6.31
N PHE A 185 -11.79 23.72 -5.25
CA PHE A 185 -10.35 23.99 -5.30
C PHE A 185 -9.49 22.91 -4.65
N ALA A 186 -10.09 21.75 -4.35
CA ALA A 186 -9.41 20.62 -3.72
C ALA A 186 -9.10 19.50 -4.75
N SER A 187 -8.53 19.87 -5.91
CA SER A 187 -8.18 18.90 -6.97
C SER A 187 -6.84 18.20 -6.70
N PHE A 188 -5.81 18.90 -6.24
CA PHE A 188 -4.48 18.32 -6.07
C PHE A 188 -4.11 18.16 -4.59
N PRO A 189 -3.67 16.97 -4.14
CA PRO A 189 -3.70 15.67 -4.82
C PRO A 189 -5.05 14.94 -4.64
N SER A 190 -5.26 13.86 -5.42
CA SER A 190 -6.48 13.05 -5.31
C SER A 190 -6.51 12.23 -4.02
N GLY A 191 -7.44 12.55 -3.10
CA GLY A 191 -7.62 11.82 -1.84
C GLY A 191 -8.11 10.38 -2.01
N HIS A 192 -8.94 10.12 -3.04
CA HIS A 192 -9.37 8.75 -3.35
C HIS A 192 -8.18 7.90 -3.82
N SER A 193 -7.32 8.46 -4.67
CA SER A 193 -6.15 7.77 -5.19
C SER A 193 -5.09 7.55 -4.11
N SER A 194 -4.75 8.56 -3.33
CA SER A 194 -3.74 8.43 -2.28
C SER A 194 -4.15 7.45 -1.19
N PHE A 195 -5.40 7.52 -0.72
CA PHE A 195 -5.89 6.64 0.33
C PHE A 195 -6.07 5.20 -0.15
N SER A 196 -6.59 4.99 -1.38
CA SER A 196 -6.71 3.65 -1.95
C SER A 196 -5.35 2.98 -2.14
N PHE A 197 -4.38 3.71 -2.71
CA PHE A 197 -3.03 3.19 -2.90
C PHE A 197 -2.31 2.97 -1.57
N ALA A 198 -2.54 3.80 -0.54
CA ALA A 198 -1.98 3.57 0.78
C ALA A 198 -2.44 2.24 1.39
N GLY A 199 -3.75 2.02 1.49
CA GLY A 199 -4.31 0.82 2.12
C GLY A 199 -4.12 -0.46 1.30
N LEU A 200 -4.36 -0.40 -0.01
CA LEU A 200 -4.32 -1.57 -0.88
C LEU A 200 -2.91 -1.96 -1.31
N THR A 201 -1.98 -1.00 -1.43
CA THR A 201 -0.56 -1.34 -1.60
C THR A 201 0.00 -1.95 -0.32
N TYR A 202 -0.38 -1.44 0.85
CA TYR A 202 0.01 -2.05 2.12
C TYR A 202 -0.49 -3.49 2.21
N LEU A 203 -1.77 -3.72 1.87
CA LEU A 203 -2.34 -5.07 1.80
C LEU A 203 -1.57 -5.97 0.82
N THR A 204 -1.21 -5.45 -0.35
CA THR A 204 -0.40 -6.17 -1.34
C THR A 204 0.94 -6.59 -0.76
N LEU A 205 1.65 -5.68 -0.10
CA LEU A 205 2.94 -5.98 0.54
C LEU A 205 2.79 -7.00 1.68
N TRP A 206 1.73 -6.86 2.50
CA TRP A 206 1.38 -7.82 3.53
C TRP A 206 1.14 -9.22 2.95
N LEU A 207 0.28 -9.33 1.92
CA LEU A 207 -0.01 -10.60 1.24
C LEU A 207 1.25 -11.18 0.61
N CYS A 208 2.07 -10.38 -0.07
CA CYS A 208 3.35 -10.83 -0.63
C CYS A 208 4.28 -11.39 0.45
N SER A 209 4.36 -10.73 1.60
CA SER A 209 5.14 -11.21 2.75
C SER A 209 4.65 -12.56 3.27
N LYS A 210 3.32 -12.70 3.47
CA LYS A 210 2.75 -13.94 4.01
C LYS A 210 2.72 -15.08 3.00
N LEU A 211 2.62 -14.76 1.72
CA LEU A 211 2.62 -15.71 0.61
C LEU A 211 4.03 -16.07 0.11
N SER A 212 5.08 -15.52 0.74
CA SER A 212 6.48 -15.68 0.33
C SER A 212 6.75 -15.27 -1.13
N ILE A 213 6.07 -14.23 -1.61
CA ILE A 213 6.25 -13.65 -2.95
C ILE A 213 7.34 -12.58 -2.88
N ALA A 214 8.50 -12.81 -3.50
CA ALA A 214 9.67 -11.92 -3.44
C ALA A 214 10.05 -11.32 -4.81
N PHE A 215 10.05 -9.97 -4.94
CA PHE A 215 10.49 -9.25 -6.14
C PHE A 215 11.08 -7.86 -5.80
N PRO A 216 12.25 -7.45 -6.37
CA PRO A 216 13.24 -8.31 -7.01
C PRO A 216 13.89 -9.25 -5.99
N TYR A 217 14.21 -10.46 -6.43
CA TYR A 217 14.96 -11.40 -5.60
C TYR A 217 16.41 -10.93 -5.48
N LEU A 218 16.83 -10.60 -4.27
CA LEU A 218 18.24 -10.34 -3.96
C LEU A 218 18.80 -11.59 -3.31
N GLY A 219 19.61 -12.33 -4.06
CA GLY A 219 20.42 -13.40 -3.51
C GLY A 219 21.28 -12.89 -2.35
N HIS A 220 21.56 -13.78 -1.40
CA HIS A 220 22.62 -13.60 -0.39
C HIS A 220 23.82 -12.88 -1.02
N SER A 221 24.21 -11.74 -0.43
CA SER A 221 25.31 -10.91 -0.92
C SER A 221 26.61 -11.73 -1.03
N LEU A 222 27.20 -11.76 -2.22
CA LEU A 222 28.51 -12.38 -2.48
C LEU A 222 29.66 -11.75 -1.67
N LEU A 223 29.42 -10.60 -1.05
CA LEU A 223 30.43 -9.78 -0.35
C LEU A 223 30.50 -10.01 1.16
N ASN A 224 29.66 -10.88 1.75
CA ASN A 224 29.74 -11.20 3.19
C ASN A 224 30.19 -12.65 3.42
N GLN A 225 31.51 -12.82 3.27
CA GLN A 225 32.40 -13.80 3.91
C GLN A 225 32.02 -15.30 3.90
N ASN A 226 32.91 -16.03 3.21
CA ASN A 226 33.25 -17.46 3.29
C ASN A 226 32.22 -18.46 2.76
N PRO A 227 32.55 -19.22 1.68
CA PRO A 227 31.76 -20.37 1.24
C PRO A 227 31.98 -21.51 2.25
N ILE A 228 31.22 -21.51 3.34
CA ILE A 228 31.27 -22.60 4.32
C ILE A 228 30.29 -23.69 3.89
N GLY A 229 30.84 -24.75 3.32
CA GLY A 229 30.19 -26.07 3.24
C GLY A 229 29.97 -26.60 1.82
N PRO A 230 30.23 -27.90 1.58
CA PRO A 230 29.96 -28.53 0.29
C PRO A 230 28.47 -28.41 -0.04
N ILE A 231 28.17 -28.08 -1.30
CA ILE A 231 26.84 -27.77 -1.86
C ILE A 231 25.97 -29.04 -1.99
N ASN A 232 26.04 -29.95 -1.03
CA ASN A 232 25.36 -31.25 -1.06
C ASN A 232 23.96 -31.17 -0.43
N GLY A 233 23.17 -30.21 -0.93
CA GLY A 233 21.72 -30.20 -0.77
C GLY A 233 21.15 -29.66 -2.07
N SER A 234 20.39 -30.50 -2.79
CA SER A 234 19.81 -30.13 -4.08
C SER A 234 19.13 -28.77 -3.98
N ILE A 235 19.62 -27.82 -4.78
CA ILE A 235 19.06 -26.47 -4.90
C ILE A 235 17.55 -26.54 -5.23
N ARG A 236 17.10 -27.63 -5.88
CA ARG A 236 15.68 -27.92 -6.16
C ARG A 236 14.80 -28.16 -4.91
N LYS A 237 15.39 -28.41 -3.74
CA LYS A 237 14.66 -28.55 -2.47
C LYS A 237 14.45 -27.22 -1.73
N ARG A 238 14.98 -26.10 -2.24
CA ARG A 238 14.86 -24.76 -1.65
C ARG A 238 13.75 -23.97 -2.37
N GLY A 239 12.60 -23.78 -1.71
CA GLY A 239 11.57 -22.77 -2.06
C GLY A 239 11.04 -22.77 -3.51
N ALA A 240 9.79 -23.18 -3.70
CA ALA A 240 9.16 -23.20 -5.02
C ALA A 240 8.59 -21.83 -5.46
N ALA A 241 8.45 -21.63 -6.77
CA ALA A 241 7.75 -20.48 -7.36
C ALA A 241 6.33 -20.36 -6.79
N PRO A 242 5.85 -19.17 -6.38
CA PRO A 242 4.49 -19.01 -5.93
C PRO A 242 3.62 -19.33 -7.14
N PRO A 243 2.55 -20.11 -6.97
CA PRO A 243 1.60 -20.29 -8.04
C PRO A 243 1.06 -18.97 -8.57
N VAL A 244 0.80 -18.91 -9.88
CA VAL A 244 0.31 -17.69 -10.55
C VAL A 244 -0.94 -17.15 -9.85
N TYR A 245 -1.83 -18.03 -9.38
CA TYR A 245 -3.01 -17.61 -8.63
C TYR A 245 -2.68 -16.86 -7.33
N MET A 246 -1.56 -17.15 -6.66
CA MET A 246 -1.12 -16.40 -5.48
C MET A 246 -0.62 -15.00 -5.83
N LEU A 247 0.04 -14.86 -6.99
CA LEU A 247 0.39 -13.55 -7.52
C LEU A 247 -0.88 -12.75 -7.84
N VAL A 248 -1.85 -13.36 -8.50
CA VAL A 248 -3.14 -12.71 -8.78
C VAL A 248 -3.80 -12.26 -7.47
N VAL A 249 -3.94 -13.13 -6.48
CA VAL A 249 -4.54 -12.79 -5.18
C VAL A 249 -3.79 -11.64 -4.50
N ALA A 250 -2.45 -11.64 -4.53
CA ALA A 250 -1.66 -10.60 -3.90
C ALA A 250 -1.78 -9.24 -4.59
N PHE A 251 -1.97 -9.21 -5.92
CA PHE A 251 -1.98 -7.97 -6.72
C PHE A 251 -3.37 -7.45 -7.11
N VAL A 252 -4.45 -8.22 -6.90
CA VAL A 252 -5.84 -7.73 -7.03
C VAL A 252 -6.06 -6.41 -6.27
N PRO A 253 -5.56 -6.20 -5.04
CA PRO A 253 -5.69 -4.91 -4.35
C PRO A 253 -5.12 -3.72 -5.15
N ILE A 254 -4.00 -3.88 -5.87
CA ILE A 254 -3.46 -2.83 -6.74
C ILE A 254 -4.38 -2.55 -7.92
N ALA A 255 -4.96 -3.59 -8.53
CA ALA A 255 -5.93 -3.40 -9.62
C ALA A 255 -7.17 -2.63 -9.14
N VAL A 256 -7.66 -2.93 -7.93
CA VAL A 256 -8.76 -2.20 -7.30
C VAL A 256 -8.36 -0.74 -7.01
N ALA A 257 -7.16 -0.49 -6.50
CA ALA A 257 -6.66 0.86 -6.26
C ALA A 257 -6.59 1.70 -7.55
N SER A 258 -6.10 1.08 -8.64
CA SER A 258 -6.05 1.68 -9.97
C SER A 258 -7.44 1.99 -10.52
N PHE A 259 -8.42 1.10 -10.34
CA PHE A 259 -9.82 1.36 -10.73
C PHE A 259 -10.42 2.56 -9.96
N ILE A 260 -10.19 2.63 -8.65
CA ILE A 260 -10.63 3.78 -7.83
C ILE A 260 -9.99 5.08 -8.35
N GLY A 261 -8.69 5.06 -8.65
CA GLY A 261 -7.99 6.21 -9.26
C GLY A 261 -8.59 6.60 -10.62
N ALA A 262 -8.81 5.63 -11.50
CA ALA A 262 -9.42 5.84 -12.82
C ALA A 262 -10.84 6.42 -12.72
N SER A 263 -11.61 6.06 -11.68
CA SER A 263 -12.94 6.63 -11.44
C SER A 263 -12.96 8.14 -11.28
N ARG A 264 -11.89 8.69 -10.71
CA ARG A 264 -11.75 10.13 -10.55
C ARG A 264 -11.50 10.88 -11.85
N TRP A 265 -10.94 10.20 -12.85
CA TRP A 265 -10.69 10.76 -14.16
C TRP A 265 -11.99 10.84 -14.97
N PHE A 266 -12.75 9.74 -15.05
CA PHE A 266 -13.99 9.74 -15.83
C PHE A 266 -15.15 10.48 -15.16
N ASP A 267 -15.15 10.62 -13.82
CA ASP A 267 -16.11 11.46 -13.08
C ASP A 267 -15.77 12.97 -13.18
N TYR A 268 -14.71 13.36 -13.90
CA TYR A 268 -14.20 14.74 -14.02
C TYR A 268 -13.82 15.40 -12.69
N ARG A 269 -13.41 14.59 -11.70
CA ARG A 269 -13.08 15.07 -10.35
C ARG A 269 -11.62 15.48 -10.20
N HIS A 270 -10.73 14.90 -10.99
CA HIS A 270 -9.28 15.09 -10.87
C HIS A 270 -8.58 15.01 -12.22
N HIS A 271 -7.46 15.73 -12.34
CA HIS A 271 -6.55 15.58 -13.47
C HIS A 271 -5.67 14.33 -13.29
N ALA A 272 -5.09 13.83 -14.37
CA ALA A 272 -4.26 12.62 -14.37
C ALA A 272 -3.04 12.78 -13.46
N PHE A 273 -2.45 13.98 -13.43
CA PHE A 273 -1.34 14.28 -12.53
C PHE A 273 -1.75 14.21 -11.06
N ASP A 274 -2.96 14.68 -10.71
CA ASP A 274 -3.47 14.65 -9.34
C ASP A 274 -3.67 13.20 -8.85
N ILE A 275 -4.11 12.33 -9.76
CA ILE A 275 -4.30 10.89 -9.53
C ILE A 275 -2.94 10.20 -9.41
N LEU A 276 -2.04 10.40 -10.37
CA LEU A 276 -0.71 9.78 -10.38
C LEU A 276 0.11 10.15 -9.15
N PHE A 277 0.16 11.44 -8.81
CA PHE A 277 0.86 11.91 -7.61
C PHE A 277 0.24 11.30 -6.35
N GLY A 278 -1.10 11.29 -6.26
CA GLY A 278 -1.83 10.65 -5.17
C GLY A 278 -1.44 9.17 -5.04
N SER A 279 -1.44 8.41 -6.14
CA SER A 279 -1.09 6.99 -6.16
C SER A 279 0.35 6.73 -5.70
N ILE A 280 1.31 7.50 -6.21
CA ILE A 280 2.73 7.38 -5.84
C ILE A 280 2.92 7.69 -4.36
N MET A 281 2.35 8.80 -3.89
CA MET A 281 2.41 9.20 -2.48
C MET A 281 1.79 8.14 -1.56
N GLY A 282 0.62 7.61 -1.91
CA GLY A 282 -0.02 6.52 -1.17
C GLY A 282 0.85 5.27 -1.12
N ALA A 283 1.43 4.85 -2.26
CA ALA A 283 2.32 3.70 -2.32
C ALA A 283 3.61 3.90 -1.49
N ILE A 284 4.15 5.12 -1.42
CA ILE A 284 5.30 5.45 -0.57
C ILE A 284 4.93 5.28 0.91
N PHE A 285 3.80 5.82 1.37
CA PHE A 285 3.37 5.66 2.75
C PHE A 285 3.04 4.20 3.10
N ALA A 286 2.47 3.44 2.15
CA ALA A 286 2.30 1.99 2.29
C ALA A 286 3.64 1.27 2.49
N TRP A 287 4.64 1.61 1.68
CA TRP A 287 5.98 1.03 1.79
C TRP A 287 6.63 1.39 3.12
N ILE A 288 6.56 2.66 3.57
CA ILE A 288 7.08 3.08 4.88
C ILE A 288 6.40 2.30 6.01
N GLY A 289 5.06 2.29 6.06
CA GLY A 289 4.29 1.58 7.07
C GLY A 289 4.59 0.08 7.10
N PHE A 290 4.80 -0.53 5.93
CA PHE A 290 5.21 -1.93 5.85
C PHE A 290 6.62 -2.14 6.43
N ARG A 291 7.60 -1.33 6.02
CA ARG A 291 9.01 -1.49 6.42
C ARG A 291 9.29 -1.18 7.88
N MET A 292 8.46 -0.38 8.53
CA MET A 292 8.56 -0.11 9.98
C MET A 292 8.26 -1.35 10.83
N TYR A 293 7.30 -2.18 10.39
CA TYR A 293 6.80 -3.31 11.20
C TYR A 293 7.14 -4.69 10.61
N HIS A 294 7.63 -4.76 9.37
CA HIS A 294 7.89 -6.02 8.67
C HIS A 294 9.29 -6.10 8.06
N LEU A 295 9.81 -7.33 8.00
CA LEU A 295 11.07 -7.64 7.35
C LEU A 295 10.98 -7.42 5.82
N PRO A 296 12.11 -7.04 5.17
CA PRO A 296 12.14 -6.87 3.73
C PRO A 296 11.76 -8.16 2.98
N ILE A 297 10.92 -8.03 1.96
CA ILE A 297 10.44 -9.13 1.11
C ILE A 297 11.52 -9.60 0.10
N THR A 298 12.73 -9.04 0.15
CA THR A 298 13.79 -9.26 -0.84
C THR A 298 14.64 -10.51 -0.60
N ARG A 299 14.56 -11.12 0.59
CA ARG A 299 15.40 -12.26 0.99
C ARG A 299 14.64 -13.59 0.87
N GLY A 300 14.69 -14.18 -0.32
CA GLY A 300 14.37 -15.60 -0.57
C GLY A 300 15.59 -16.53 -0.47
N GLU A 301 15.38 -17.83 -0.44
CA GLU A 301 16.48 -18.82 -0.45
C GLU A 301 16.77 -19.36 -1.86
N GLY A 302 17.72 -18.76 -2.59
CA GLY A 302 18.33 -19.28 -3.83
C GLY A 302 17.69 -18.87 -5.16
N TRP A 303 18.50 -18.90 -6.23
CA TRP A 303 18.23 -18.57 -7.65
C TRP A 303 16.86 -19.03 -8.18
N SER A 304 16.32 -18.26 -9.14
CA SER A 304 15.02 -18.43 -9.83
C SER A 304 14.27 -19.67 -9.36
N TRP A 305 13.47 -19.49 -8.30
CA TRP A 305 12.45 -20.39 -7.80
C TRP A 305 12.66 -21.87 -8.16
N ALA A 306 13.14 -22.69 -7.23
CA ALA A 306 13.22 -24.13 -7.49
C ALA A 306 11.90 -24.68 -8.06
N ALA A 307 11.99 -25.71 -8.91
CA ALA A 307 10.79 -26.42 -9.39
C ALA A 307 9.94 -26.87 -8.19
N ARG A 308 8.61 -26.75 -8.31
CA ARG A 308 7.68 -27.19 -7.26
C ARG A 308 7.98 -28.64 -6.88
N SER A 309 8.07 -28.91 -5.58
CA SER A 309 8.25 -30.27 -5.04
C SER A 309 6.96 -30.77 -4.41
N ARG A 310 6.76 -32.09 -4.31
CA ARG A 310 5.57 -32.69 -3.67
C ARG A 310 5.30 -32.12 -2.27
N ARG A 311 6.35 -31.79 -1.51
CA ARG A 311 6.23 -31.23 -0.15
C ARG A 311 5.92 -29.72 -0.11
N HIS A 312 6.11 -29.00 -1.22
CA HIS A 312 5.92 -27.54 -1.29
C HIS A 312 5.28 -27.13 -2.63
N ALA A 313 4.25 -27.85 -3.07
CA ALA A 313 3.63 -27.65 -4.38
C ALA A 313 2.74 -26.40 -4.44
N PHE A 314 2.11 -26.04 -3.33
CA PHE A 314 1.10 -24.97 -3.28
C PHE A 314 1.55 -23.77 -2.45
N PHE A 315 2.30 -24.00 -1.37
CA PHE A 315 2.66 -22.95 -0.42
C PHE A 315 3.90 -23.34 0.40
N LYS A 316 4.69 -22.34 0.80
CA LYS A 316 5.74 -22.50 1.82
C LYS A 316 5.36 -21.63 3.01
N SER A 317 5.10 -22.28 4.16
CA SER A 317 4.76 -21.56 5.38
C SER A 317 5.88 -20.61 5.83
N PRO A 318 5.52 -19.41 6.32
CA PRO A 318 6.42 -18.57 7.08
C PRO A 318 7.01 -19.34 8.26
N ARG A 319 8.30 -19.11 8.52
CA ARG A 319 9.04 -19.66 9.67
C ARG A 319 9.23 -18.61 10.75
N PHE A 320 9.55 -19.05 11.96
CA PHE A 320 9.83 -18.14 13.07
C PHE A 320 11.05 -17.26 12.76
N PRO A 321 11.04 -15.96 13.15
CA PRO A 321 12.17 -15.06 12.91
C PRO A 321 13.51 -15.55 13.48
N SER A 322 13.50 -16.20 14.65
CA SER A 322 14.70 -16.79 15.27
C SER A 322 15.29 -17.95 14.47
N GLU A 323 14.48 -18.64 13.66
CA GLU A 323 14.91 -19.75 12.80
C GLU A 323 15.40 -19.27 11.42
N ALA A 324 15.14 -18.00 11.05
CA ALA A 324 15.57 -17.45 9.77
C ALA A 324 17.06 -17.03 9.76
N ASP A 325 17.64 -16.78 10.93
CA ASP A 325 19.03 -16.30 11.10
C ASP A 325 20.03 -17.44 11.39
N GLU A 326 19.54 -18.63 11.73
CA GLU A 326 20.39 -19.81 11.97
C GLU A 326 20.86 -20.39 10.63
N ARG A 327 22.03 -19.93 10.16
CA ARG A 327 22.72 -20.46 9.00
C ARG A 327 22.89 -21.97 9.14
N ARG A 328 22.24 -22.72 8.24
CA ARG A 328 22.37 -24.18 8.13
C ARG A 328 23.84 -24.63 8.10
N PRO A 329 24.28 -25.51 9.01
CA PRO A 329 25.18 -26.59 8.63
C PRO A 329 24.37 -27.55 7.75
N ILE A 330 24.92 -27.91 6.60
CA ILE A 330 24.32 -28.90 5.71
C ILE A 330 24.47 -30.27 6.39
N ASP A 331 23.34 -30.89 6.73
CA ASP A 331 23.33 -32.24 7.28
C ASP A 331 23.67 -33.22 6.14
N THR A 332 24.94 -33.63 6.08
CA THR A 332 25.49 -34.53 5.04
C THR A 332 24.94 -35.96 5.12
N HIS A 333 24.19 -36.29 6.17
CA HIS A 333 23.57 -37.61 6.35
C HIS A 333 22.27 -37.83 5.56
N ASP A 334 21.64 -36.77 5.02
CA ASP A 334 20.40 -36.94 4.22
C ASP A 334 20.70 -37.15 2.71
N THR A 335 21.96 -37.01 2.30
CA THR A 335 22.40 -37.24 0.91
C THR A 335 22.33 -38.70 0.47
N GLN A 336 22.11 -39.64 1.40
CA GLN A 336 22.01 -41.07 1.11
C GLN A 336 20.57 -41.61 1.13
N LYS A 337 19.57 -40.77 1.43
CA LYS A 337 18.14 -41.10 1.39
C LYS A 337 17.41 -40.33 0.29
N THR A 338 17.95 -40.31 -0.92
CA THR A 338 17.11 -40.14 -2.11
C THR A 338 16.22 -41.38 -2.19
N THR A 339 14.99 -41.26 -1.71
CA THR A 339 14.02 -42.36 -1.80
C THR A 339 13.74 -42.61 -3.29
N ARG A 340 13.57 -43.86 -3.73
CA ARG A 340 13.28 -44.25 -5.13
C ARG A 340 12.22 -43.35 -5.80
N GLN A 341 11.26 -42.88 -5.01
CA GLN A 341 10.18 -41.98 -5.40
C GLN A 341 10.61 -40.56 -5.84
N ASP A 342 11.73 -40.04 -5.33
CA ASP A 342 12.29 -38.75 -5.77
C ASP A 342 13.01 -38.89 -7.12
N ILE A 343 13.61 -40.07 -7.40
CA ILE A 343 14.25 -40.41 -8.67
C ILE A 343 13.19 -40.55 -9.79
N ASP A 344 12.01 -41.10 -9.46
CA ASP A 344 10.90 -41.24 -10.42
C ASP A 344 10.29 -39.89 -10.84
N VAL A 345 10.28 -38.89 -9.95
CA VAL A 345 9.84 -37.53 -10.29
C VAL A 345 10.88 -36.80 -11.13
N GLU A 346 12.17 -37.07 -10.92
CA GLU A 346 13.26 -36.53 -11.75
C GLU A 346 13.27 -37.13 -13.16
N ARG A 347 13.03 -38.45 -13.31
CA ARG A 347 12.89 -39.11 -14.63
C ARG A 347 11.61 -38.74 -15.38
N ALA A 348 10.51 -38.46 -14.68
CA ALA A 348 9.27 -38.03 -15.33
C ALA A 348 9.42 -36.68 -16.05
N ALA A 349 10.31 -35.80 -15.58
CA ALA A 349 10.62 -34.53 -16.25
C ALA A 349 11.56 -34.70 -17.46
N GLU A 350 12.41 -35.73 -17.47
CA GLU A 350 13.29 -36.05 -18.61
C GLU A 350 12.52 -36.68 -19.79
N ASN A 351 11.35 -37.28 -19.53
CA ASN A 351 10.48 -37.89 -20.57
C ASN A 351 9.40 -36.92 -21.11
N LEU A 352 9.46 -35.63 -20.76
CA LEU A 352 8.49 -34.61 -21.19
C LEU A 352 9.11 -33.51 -22.06
N VAL A 353 10.27 -33.79 -22.69
CA VAL A 353 10.85 -32.97 -23.76
C VAL A 353 10.79 -33.73 -25.08
#